data_AF-A0AAV7CRY5-F1
#
_entry.id   AF-A0AAV7CRY5-F1
#
_cell.length_a   1.000
_cell.length_b   1.000
_cell.length_c   1.000
_cell.angle_alpha   90.00
_cell.angle_beta   90.00
_cell.angle_gamma   90.00
#
_symmetry.space_group_name_H-M   'P 1'
#
loop_
_entity.id
_entity.type
_entity.pdbx_description
1 polymer ?
#
loop_
_entity_poly.entity_id
_entity_poly.type
_entity_poly.pdbx_seq_one_letter_code
_entity_poly.pdbx_strand_id
1 'polypeptide(L)'
;MELHILEHRLKVASIAKENIQLFTYGLIKLAFLSSKTRCKFFSLTETPEDYTIIVDEEGFLELPSSEHLSVADATWLALNVVSGGGSSSSSQPIGVTKIAKSVIAPLADQNISVFMLSTYQTDFILVRERDLPFVMHTLAAEFTILQVVNGETVAADNLGVTNGFVKPKLGMNKKGHGKFSILENAGPIQNRCIFIPCKSAYSILLFLL
;
A
#
# COMPACT_ATOMS: atom_id res chain seq x y z
N MET A 1 4.06 14.75 14.38
CA MET A 1 4.52 13.45 13.82
C MET A 1 4.93 13.70 12.38
N GLU A 2 5.71 12.82 11.76
CA GLU A 2 6.06 12.96 10.35
C GLU A 2 5.31 11.91 9.52
N LEU A 3 4.81 12.33 8.37
CA LEU A 3 4.21 11.46 7.36
C LEU A 3 5.10 11.53 6.13
N HIS A 4 5.71 10.41 5.76
CA HIS A 4 6.60 10.33 4.60
C HIS A 4 5.83 9.70 3.44
N ILE A 5 5.68 10.44 2.34
CA ILE A 5 5.19 9.95 1.05
C ILE A 5 6.39 9.34 0.34
N LEU A 6 6.38 8.03 0.12
CA LEU A 6 7.48 7.34 -0.54
C LEU A 6 7.47 7.56 -2.05
N GLU A 7 8.64 7.46 -2.68
CA GLU A 7 8.83 7.64 -4.14
C GLU A 7 8.25 6.51 -5.00
N HIS A 8 7.66 5.48 -4.39
CA HIS A 8 7.22 4.28 -5.09
C HIS A 8 5.77 4.42 -5.59
N ARG A 9 5.62 4.38 -6.91
CA ARG A 9 4.33 4.19 -7.58
C ARG A 9 4.06 2.70 -7.70
N LEU A 10 3.01 2.24 -7.03
CA LEU A 10 2.72 0.82 -6.84
C LEU A 10 1.52 0.37 -7.66
N LYS A 11 1.63 -0.84 -8.21
CA LYS A 11 0.56 -1.61 -8.81
C LYS A 11 0.12 -2.71 -7.86
N VAL A 12 -1.19 -2.92 -7.77
CA VAL A 12 -1.78 -4.04 -7.04
C VAL A 12 -2.34 -5.01 -8.08
N ALA A 13 -1.88 -6.25 -8.03
CA ALA A 13 -2.30 -7.30 -8.94
C ALA A 13 -2.64 -8.59 -8.18
N SER A 14 -3.37 -9.48 -8.83
CA SER A 14 -3.75 -10.79 -8.31
C SER A 14 -3.57 -11.85 -9.39
N ILE A 15 -3.09 -13.03 -8.96
CA ILE A 15 -2.93 -14.22 -9.79
C ILE A 15 -3.72 -15.37 -9.15
N ALA A 16 -4.64 -15.96 -9.90
CA ALA A 16 -5.36 -17.16 -9.46
C ALA A 16 -4.39 -18.34 -9.21
N LYS A 17 -4.71 -19.21 -8.24
CA LYS A 17 -3.82 -20.30 -7.79
C LYS A 17 -3.30 -21.18 -8.92
N GLU A 18 -4.18 -21.54 -9.84
CA GLU A 18 -3.90 -22.40 -10.99
C GLU A 18 -2.90 -21.79 -11.97
N ASN A 19 -2.76 -20.46 -12.00
CA ASN A 19 -1.96 -19.75 -12.98
C ASN A 19 -0.57 -19.35 -12.47
N ILE A 20 -0.25 -19.60 -11.20
CA ILE A 20 1.01 -19.16 -10.58
C ILE A 20 2.27 -19.64 -11.32
N GLN A 21 2.18 -20.80 -11.99
CA GLN A 21 3.28 -21.36 -12.77
C GLN A 21 3.75 -20.42 -13.88
N LEU A 22 2.81 -19.70 -14.53
CA LEU A 22 3.11 -18.74 -15.61
C LEU A 22 3.94 -17.55 -15.11
N PHE A 23 3.80 -17.20 -13.84
CA PHE A 23 4.45 -16.03 -13.23
C PHE A 23 5.69 -16.41 -12.40
N THR A 24 5.97 -17.70 -12.23
CA THR A 24 7.02 -18.20 -11.32
C THR A 24 8.39 -17.61 -11.64
N TYR A 25 8.76 -17.47 -12.92
CA TYR A 25 10.04 -16.85 -13.30
C TYR A 25 10.14 -15.38 -12.84
N GLY A 26 9.11 -14.58 -13.15
CA GLY A 26 9.05 -13.18 -12.75
C GLY A 26 9.07 -13.01 -11.23
N LEU A 27 8.27 -13.82 -10.52
CA LEU A 27 8.23 -13.83 -9.06
C LEU A 27 9.57 -14.22 -8.42
N ILE A 28 10.23 -15.26 -8.92
CA ILE A 28 11.57 -15.65 -8.42
C ILE A 28 12.58 -14.53 -8.68
N LYS A 29 12.53 -13.90 -9.87
CA LYS A 29 13.43 -12.79 -10.21
C LYS A 29 13.24 -11.62 -9.26
N LEU A 30 12.00 -11.19 -9.02
CA LEU A 30 11.66 -10.12 -8.09
C LEU A 30 12.09 -10.42 -6.66
N ALA A 31 11.88 -11.66 -6.21
CA ALA A 31 12.06 -11.98 -4.81
C ALA A 31 13.50 -12.35 -4.42
N PHE A 32 14.28 -12.93 -5.35
CA PHE A 32 15.60 -13.48 -5.04
C PHE A 32 16.74 -12.91 -5.87
N LEU A 33 16.46 -12.27 -7.01
CA LEU A 33 17.47 -11.80 -7.96
C LEU A 33 17.47 -10.28 -8.06
N SER A 34 17.58 -9.58 -6.92
CA SER A 34 17.52 -8.12 -6.85
C SER A 34 18.55 -7.40 -7.74
N SER A 35 19.69 -8.02 -8.03
CA SER A 35 20.69 -7.47 -8.97
C SER A 35 20.27 -7.55 -10.44
N LYS A 36 19.16 -8.24 -10.75
CA LYS A 36 18.63 -8.45 -12.10
C LYS A 36 17.39 -7.63 -12.40
N THR A 37 16.90 -6.86 -11.44
CA THR A 37 15.72 -5.99 -11.58
C THR A 37 16.00 -4.63 -10.94
N ARG A 38 15.25 -3.61 -11.35
CA ARG A 38 15.27 -2.28 -10.72
C ARG A 38 14.16 -2.11 -9.66
N CYS A 39 13.39 -3.17 -9.41
CA CYS A 39 12.35 -3.21 -8.40
C CYS A 39 12.91 -2.86 -7.01
N LYS A 40 12.31 -1.87 -6.36
CA LYS A 40 12.62 -1.42 -5.00
C LYS A 40 11.48 -1.75 -4.02
N PHE A 41 10.26 -1.95 -4.51
CA PHE A 41 9.12 -2.32 -3.70
C PHE A 41 8.44 -3.58 -4.25
N PHE A 42 8.44 -4.66 -3.48
CA PHE A 42 7.78 -5.91 -3.82
C PHE A 42 7.17 -6.56 -2.58
N SER A 43 5.91 -6.95 -2.68
CA SER A 43 5.18 -7.74 -1.71
C SER A 43 4.40 -8.82 -2.45
N LEU A 44 4.48 -10.04 -1.95
CA LEU A 44 3.71 -11.18 -2.41
C LEU A 44 2.99 -11.79 -1.21
N THR A 45 1.67 -11.89 -1.30
CA THR A 45 0.82 -12.45 -0.26
C THR A 45 0.03 -13.60 -0.85
N GLU A 46 0.25 -14.80 -0.31
CA GLU A 46 -0.56 -15.96 -0.62
C GLU A 46 -1.83 -15.96 0.24
N THR A 47 -3.00 -16.00 -0.41
CA THR A 47 -4.30 -16.20 0.26
C THR A 47 -4.85 -17.59 -0.11
N PRO A 48 -5.95 -18.06 0.48
CA PRO A 48 -6.61 -19.29 -0.01
C PRO A 48 -7.09 -19.17 -1.46
N GLU A 49 -7.46 -17.97 -1.91
CA GLU A 49 -8.08 -17.74 -3.22
C GLU A 49 -7.04 -17.45 -4.32
N ASP A 50 -5.97 -16.74 -3.98
CA ASP A 50 -5.06 -16.17 -4.97
C ASP A 50 -3.65 -15.89 -4.42
N TYR A 51 -2.83 -15.28 -5.27
CA TYR A 51 -1.60 -14.60 -4.91
C TYR A 51 -1.76 -13.11 -5.20
N THR A 52 -1.83 -12.29 -4.15
CA THR A 52 -1.83 -10.84 -4.26
C THR A 52 -0.39 -10.32 -4.37
N ILE A 53 -0.13 -9.44 -5.33
CA ILE A 53 1.15 -8.80 -5.58
C ILE A 53 0.99 -7.29 -5.43
N ILE A 54 1.90 -6.68 -4.69
CA ILE A 54 2.08 -5.22 -4.66
C ILE A 54 3.50 -4.95 -5.09
N VAL A 55 3.66 -4.25 -6.20
CA VAL A 55 4.97 -4.07 -6.82
C VAL A 55 5.09 -2.66 -7.40
N ASP A 56 6.28 -2.09 -7.39
CA ASP A 56 6.51 -0.83 -8.10
C ASP A 56 6.46 -0.99 -9.63
N GLU A 57 6.40 0.12 -10.35
CA GLU A 57 6.31 0.12 -11.82
C GLU A 57 7.47 -0.62 -12.49
N GLU A 58 8.67 -0.60 -11.92
CA GLU A 58 9.84 -1.30 -12.47
C GLU A 58 9.73 -2.81 -12.28
N GLY A 59 9.31 -3.27 -11.11
CA GLY A 59 9.08 -4.68 -10.86
C GLY A 59 7.86 -5.22 -11.59
N PHE A 60 6.85 -4.39 -11.85
CA PHE A 60 5.68 -4.78 -12.63
C PHE A 60 6.06 -5.24 -14.05
N LEU A 61 7.10 -4.65 -14.65
CA LEU A 61 7.62 -5.04 -15.97
C LEU A 61 8.24 -6.45 -15.99
N GLU A 62 8.57 -7.02 -14.83
CA GLU A 62 9.11 -8.38 -14.72
C GLU A 62 8.01 -9.46 -14.76
N LEU A 63 6.74 -9.06 -14.63
CA LEU A 63 5.61 -9.96 -14.73
C LEU A 63 5.16 -10.07 -16.20
N PRO A 64 4.94 -11.29 -16.72
CA PRO A 64 4.46 -11.45 -18.09
C PRO A 64 3.07 -10.83 -18.25
N SER A 65 2.87 -10.10 -19.36
CA SER A 65 1.54 -9.64 -19.77
C SER A 65 0.68 -10.86 -20.09
N SER A 66 -0.43 -11.03 -19.37
CA SER A 66 -1.30 -12.18 -19.46
C SER A 66 -2.70 -11.81 -18.99
N GLU A 67 -3.73 -12.44 -19.56
CA GLU A 67 -5.11 -12.32 -19.08
C GLU A 67 -5.30 -12.92 -17.67
N HIS A 68 -4.36 -13.75 -17.23
CA HIS A 68 -4.36 -14.38 -15.91
C HIS A 68 -3.80 -13.48 -14.79
N LEU A 69 -3.36 -12.27 -15.13
CA LEU A 69 -2.95 -11.24 -14.17
C LEU A 69 -4.05 -10.19 -14.06
N SER A 70 -4.80 -10.21 -12.96
CA SER A 70 -5.78 -9.18 -12.67
C SER A 70 -5.07 -7.98 -12.05
N VAL A 71 -5.15 -6.80 -12.65
CA VAL A 71 -4.46 -5.59 -12.17
C VAL A 71 -5.50 -4.55 -11.80
N ALA A 72 -5.38 -3.96 -10.61
CA ALA A 72 -6.24 -2.86 -10.21
C ALA A 72 -5.95 -1.61 -11.07
N ASP A 73 -7.01 -0.91 -11.49
CA ASP A 73 -6.90 0.29 -12.34
C ASP A 73 -6.11 1.43 -11.67
N ALA A 74 -6.05 1.45 -10.33
CA ALA A 74 -5.40 2.50 -9.57
C ALA A 74 -3.89 2.28 -9.44
N THR A 75 -3.13 3.36 -9.60
CA THR A 75 -1.76 3.47 -9.07
C THR A 75 -1.84 3.93 -7.62
N TRP A 76 -1.01 3.31 -6.77
CA TRP A 76 -0.98 3.57 -5.34
C TRP A 76 0.35 4.20 -4.93
N LEU A 77 0.32 5.04 -3.90
CA LEU A 77 1.49 5.61 -3.25
C LEU A 77 1.56 5.08 -1.83
N ALA A 78 2.76 4.73 -1.38
CA ALA A 78 2.98 4.29 -0.01
C ALA A 78 3.25 5.48 0.91
N LEU A 79 2.53 5.53 2.02
CA LEU A 79 2.77 6.44 3.13
C LEU A 79 3.40 5.66 4.28
N ASN A 80 4.38 6.27 4.94
CA ASN A 80 4.99 5.75 6.15
C ASN A 80 4.88 6.78 7.27
N VAL A 81 4.41 6.36 8.45
CA VAL A 81 4.24 7.26 9.60
C VAL A 81 5.40 7.07 10.55
N VAL A 82 6.16 8.14 10.80
CA VAL A 82 7.34 8.10 11.66
C VAL A 82 7.11 8.97 12.90
N SER A 83 7.40 8.42 14.07
CA SER A 83 7.35 9.18 15.32
C SER A 83 8.59 10.05 15.39
N GLY A 84 8.42 11.35 15.23
CA GLY A 84 9.48 12.33 15.51
C GLY A 84 9.82 12.33 17.00
N GLY A 85 10.80 11.51 17.39
CA GLY A 85 11.46 11.60 18.69
C GLY A 85 12.67 12.51 18.57
N GLY A 86 12.65 13.66 19.24
CA GLY A 86 13.78 14.59 19.25
C GLY A 86 15.04 13.93 19.80
N SER A 87 16.14 14.05 19.05
CA SER A 87 17.51 13.66 19.41
C SER A 87 17.75 12.16 19.70
N SER A 88 18.76 11.60 19.02
CA SER A 88 19.29 10.21 19.14
C SER A 88 18.49 9.06 18.48
N SER A 89 18.86 8.76 17.24
CA SER A 89 19.15 7.43 16.67
C SER A 89 18.25 6.20 16.98
N SER A 90 16.96 6.34 17.27
CA SER A 90 16.03 5.20 17.14
C SER A 90 14.65 5.62 16.68
N SER A 91 14.35 5.40 15.39
CA SER A 91 12.99 5.43 14.87
C SER A 91 12.23 4.22 15.43
N GLN A 92 11.50 4.42 16.53
CA GLN A 92 10.62 3.38 17.06
C GLN A 92 9.42 3.21 16.11
N PRO A 93 9.05 1.98 15.72
CA PRO A 93 7.84 1.74 14.94
C PRO A 93 6.62 2.31 15.69
N ILE A 94 5.84 3.17 15.04
CA ILE A 94 4.54 3.57 15.57
C ILE A 94 3.60 2.38 15.42
N GLY A 95 3.13 1.81 16.52
CA GLY A 95 2.17 0.72 16.46
C GLY A 95 0.85 1.12 15.76
N VAL A 96 0.30 0.19 14.97
CA VAL A 96 -0.96 0.25 14.21
C VAL A 96 -2.09 1.01 14.91
N THR A 97 -2.26 0.86 16.23
CA THR A 97 -3.33 1.51 17.00
C THR A 97 -3.27 3.04 16.97
N LYS A 98 -2.07 3.64 16.89
CA LYS A 98 -1.93 5.10 16.76
C LYS A 98 -2.26 5.55 15.35
N ILE A 99 -1.79 4.80 14.34
CA ILE A 99 -2.06 5.04 12.92
C ILE A 99 -3.56 4.96 12.60
N ALA A 100 -4.28 4.01 13.21
CA ALA A 100 -5.71 3.85 12.99
C ALA A 100 -6.51 5.11 13.34
N LYS A 101 -6.14 5.81 14.43
CA LYS A 101 -6.84 7.03 14.85
C LYS A 101 -6.37 8.27 14.11
N SER A 102 -5.06 8.43 13.92
CA SER A 102 -4.50 9.66 13.34
C SER A 102 -4.46 9.68 11.82
N VAL A 103 -4.57 8.51 11.16
CA VAL A 103 -4.53 8.43 9.69
C VAL A 103 -5.76 7.75 9.12
N ILE A 104 -6.09 6.54 9.57
CA ILE A 104 -7.16 5.76 8.92
C ILE A 104 -8.54 6.41 9.11
N ALA A 105 -8.88 6.81 10.34
CA ALA A 105 -10.18 7.43 10.62
C ALA A 105 -10.40 8.76 9.85
N PRO A 106 -9.46 9.74 9.86
CA PRO A 106 -9.61 10.97 9.08
C PRO A 106 -9.75 10.73 7.58
N LEU A 107 -9.00 9.77 7.01
CA LEU A 107 -9.12 9.43 5.59
C LEU A 107 -10.47 8.77 5.26
N ALA A 108 -10.98 7.91 6.15
CA ALA A 108 -12.28 7.28 6.01
C ALA A 108 -13.42 8.32 6.06
N ASP A 109 -13.33 9.32 6.95
CA ASP A 109 -14.32 10.41 7.04
C ASP A 109 -14.39 11.25 5.76
N GLN A 110 -13.31 11.30 4.99
CA GLN A 110 -13.25 11.92 3.65
C GLN A 110 -13.55 10.95 2.51
N ASN A 111 -13.98 9.72 2.81
CA ASN A 111 -14.27 8.66 1.84
C ASN A 111 -13.06 8.32 0.93
N ILE A 112 -11.85 8.41 1.49
CA ILE A 112 -10.60 8.04 0.83
C ILE A 112 -10.31 6.57 1.15
N SER A 113 -10.19 5.76 0.09
CA SER A 113 -9.86 4.34 0.24
C SER A 113 -8.37 4.16 0.51
N VAL A 114 -8.04 3.31 1.47
CA VAL A 114 -6.66 2.94 1.83
C VAL A 114 -6.45 1.44 1.70
N PHE A 115 -5.23 1.02 1.43
CA PHE A 115 -4.80 -0.37 1.55
C PHE A 115 -3.68 -0.44 2.59
N MET A 116 -3.85 -1.28 3.62
CA MET A 116 -2.87 -1.43 4.69
C MET A 116 -1.88 -2.55 4.34
N LEU A 117 -0.60 -2.26 4.41
CA LEU A 117 0.47 -3.24 4.26
C LEU A 117 1.42 -3.16 5.45
N SER A 118 1.13 -3.97 6.46
CA SER A 118 2.01 -4.16 7.62
C SER A 118 3.18 -5.08 7.27
N THR A 119 4.39 -4.66 7.63
CA THR A 119 5.60 -5.47 7.52
C THR A 119 6.22 -5.68 8.90
N TYR A 120 7.30 -6.46 8.97
CA TYR A 120 8.04 -6.60 10.23
C TYR A 120 8.61 -5.26 10.74
N GLN A 121 9.05 -4.39 9.84
CA GLN A 121 9.77 -3.17 10.21
C GLN A 121 8.84 -1.99 10.44
N THR A 122 7.81 -1.85 9.61
CA THR A 122 6.88 -0.72 9.63
C THR A 122 5.56 -1.06 8.96
N ASP A 123 4.58 -0.20 9.20
CA ASP A 123 3.28 -0.20 8.54
C ASP A 123 3.26 0.79 7.38
N PHE A 124 2.89 0.31 6.20
CA PHE A 124 2.61 1.17 5.05
C PHE A 124 1.12 1.36 4.86
N ILE A 125 0.74 2.59 4.56
CA ILE A 125 -0.63 2.95 4.20
C ILE A 125 -0.59 3.33 2.73
N LEU A 126 -1.20 2.54 1.88
CA LEU A 126 -1.28 2.83 0.47
C LEU A 126 -2.52 3.66 0.17
N VAL A 127 -2.34 4.77 -0.52
CA VAL A 127 -3.41 5.65 -1.00
C VAL A 127 -3.36 5.71 -2.51
N ARG A 128 -4.50 5.89 -3.17
CA ARG A 128 -4.51 6.09 -4.63
C ARG A 128 -3.83 7.41 -4.96
N GLU A 129 -2.97 7.41 -5.97
CA GLU A 129 -2.23 8.59 -6.41
C GLU A 129 -3.15 9.80 -6.67
N ARG A 130 -4.31 9.56 -7.28
CA ARG A 130 -5.33 10.59 -7.54
C ARG A 130 -5.93 11.25 -6.29
N ASP A 131 -5.91 10.55 -5.15
CA ASP A 131 -6.48 11.05 -3.90
C ASP A 131 -5.43 11.79 -3.06
N LEU A 132 -4.17 11.82 -3.47
CA LEU A 132 -3.06 12.42 -2.73
C LEU A 132 -3.32 13.88 -2.28
N PRO A 133 -3.88 14.79 -3.12
CA PRO A 133 -4.15 16.15 -2.66
C PRO A 133 -5.11 16.19 -1.46
N PHE A 134 -6.12 15.32 -1.45
CA PHE A 134 -7.07 15.22 -0.34
C PHE A 134 -6.43 14.58 0.90
N VAL A 135 -5.57 13.58 0.71
CA VAL A 135 -4.79 12.97 1.79
C VAL A 135 -3.91 14.02 2.47
N MET A 136 -3.16 14.81 1.68
CA MET A 136 -2.30 15.85 2.23
C MET A 136 -3.09 16.90 2.98
N HIS A 137 -4.21 17.37 2.40
CA HIS A 137 -5.09 18.33 3.07
C HIS A 137 -5.64 17.80 4.40
N THR A 138 -6.07 16.54 4.42
CA THR A 138 -6.70 15.90 5.59
C THR A 138 -5.70 15.71 6.73
N LEU A 139 -4.46 15.33 6.41
CA LEU A 139 -3.44 14.96 7.40
C LEU A 139 -2.51 16.11 7.80
N ALA A 140 -2.52 17.23 7.06
CA ALA A 140 -1.63 18.38 7.31
C ALA A 140 -1.80 19.02 8.70
N ALA A 141 -2.96 18.85 9.36
CA ALA A 141 -3.19 19.36 10.70
C ALA A 141 -2.42 18.59 11.79
N GLU A 142 -2.15 17.30 11.56
CA GLU A 142 -1.51 16.41 12.56
C GLU A 142 -0.07 16.01 12.21
N PHE A 143 0.30 16.13 10.93
CA PHE A 143 1.57 15.65 10.41
C PHE A 143 2.35 16.72 9.65
N THR A 144 3.66 16.75 9.88
CA THR A 144 4.61 17.32 8.94
C THR A 144 4.74 16.34 7.77
N ILE A 145 4.25 16.73 6.60
CA ILE A 145 4.24 15.89 5.41
C ILE A 145 5.55 16.10 4.64
N LEU A 146 6.29 15.02 4.45
CA LEU A 146 7.54 14.98 3.72
C LEU A 146 7.39 14.04 2.53
N GLN A 147 8.02 14.37 1.42
CA GLN A 147 8.11 13.50 0.25
C GLN A 147 9.53 12.97 0.14
N VAL A 148 9.68 11.67 -0.12
CA VAL A 148 10.97 11.08 -0.45
C VAL A 148 11.21 11.23 -1.95
N VAL A 149 12.33 11.82 -2.34
CA VAL A 149 12.76 11.99 -3.72
C VAL A 149 14.22 11.57 -3.83
N ASN A 150 14.51 10.54 -4.63
CA ASN A 150 15.84 9.95 -4.78
C ASN A 150 16.45 9.49 -3.45
N GLY A 151 15.61 9.06 -2.50
CA GLY A 151 16.03 8.65 -1.16
C GLY A 151 16.24 9.81 -0.17
N GLU A 152 16.05 11.06 -0.57
CA GLU A 152 16.11 12.22 0.32
C GLU A 152 14.71 12.73 0.68
N THR A 153 14.50 13.13 1.94
CA THR A 153 13.23 13.69 2.40
C THR A 153 13.19 15.19 2.15
N VAL A 154 12.24 15.64 1.34
CA VAL A 154 11.94 17.06 1.08
C VAL A 154 10.57 17.42 1.65
N ALA A 155 10.35 18.70 1.98
CA ALA A 155 9.01 19.14 2.37
C ALA A 155 8.04 18.93 1.20
N ALA A 156 6.86 18.36 1.47
CA ALA A 156 5.82 18.28 0.46
C ALA A 156 5.23 19.69 0.26
N ASP A 157 5.70 20.40 -0.77
CA ASP A 157 5.13 21.70 -1.12
C ASP A 157 3.64 21.53 -1.46
N ASN A 158 2.80 22.46 -0.97
CA ASN A 158 1.37 22.49 -1.25
C ASN A 158 1.15 22.58 -2.77
N LEU A 159 1.00 21.43 -3.43
CA LEU A 159 0.64 21.32 -4.84
C LEU A 159 -0.77 21.93 -5.03
N GLY A 160 -0.82 23.23 -5.32
CA GLY A 160 -1.86 23.87 -6.09
C GLY A 160 -3.31 23.67 -5.62
N VAL A 161 -3.60 23.94 -4.34
CA VAL A 161 -5.00 24.16 -3.92
C VAL A 161 -5.45 25.53 -4.47
N THR A 162 -5.77 25.59 -5.76
CA THR A 162 -6.64 26.64 -6.28
C THR A 162 -8.06 26.28 -5.89
N ASN A 163 -8.64 27.09 -5.00
CA ASN A 163 -10.03 27.03 -4.52
C ASN A 163 -11.05 26.73 -5.63
N GLY A 164 -11.40 25.46 -5.80
CA GLY A 164 -12.43 24.98 -6.72
C GLY A 164 -13.36 24.00 -6.03
N PHE A 165 -13.96 24.42 -4.91
CA PHE A 165 -14.93 23.62 -4.16
C PHE A 165 -16.24 23.50 -4.96
N VAL A 166 -16.29 22.61 -5.95
CA VAL A 166 -17.54 22.18 -6.57
C VAL A 166 -17.86 20.80 -6.05
N LYS A 167 -18.81 20.75 -5.11
CA LYS A 167 -19.53 19.51 -4.76
C LYS A 167 -20.27 19.01 -6.01
N PRO A 168 -20.00 17.80 -6.53
CA PRO A 168 -20.95 17.16 -7.42
C PRO A 168 -22.10 16.61 -6.56
N LYS A 169 -23.27 17.27 -6.61
CA LYS A 169 -24.53 16.59 -6.32
C LYS A 169 -24.89 15.79 -7.57
N LEU A 170 -24.76 14.48 -7.52
CA LEU A 170 -25.52 13.60 -8.40
C LEU A 170 -26.17 12.51 -7.57
N GLY A 171 -27.46 12.72 -7.29
CA GLY A 171 -28.34 11.61 -6.92
C GLY A 171 -28.64 10.80 -8.17
N MET A 172 -28.47 9.49 -8.11
CA MET A 172 -29.55 8.52 -8.31
C MET A 172 -29.01 7.09 -8.42
N ASN A 173 -29.80 6.19 -7.82
CA ASN A 173 -29.97 4.78 -8.12
C ASN A 173 -28.82 3.81 -7.81
N LYS A 174 -28.91 3.25 -6.60
CA LYS A 174 -28.44 1.91 -6.29
C LYS A 174 -29.06 0.90 -7.27
N LYS A 175 -28.29 0.45 -8.26
CA LYS A 175 -28.45 -0.87 -8.87
C LYS A 175 -27.11 -1.58 -8.77
N GLY A 176 -27.10 -2.63 -7.96
CA GLY A 176 -25.90 -3.41 -7.67
C GLY A 176 -25.41 -4.13 -8.91
N HIS A 177 -24.15 -3.87 -9.26
CA HIS A 177 -23.34 -4.77 -10.06
C HIS A 177 -22.02 -4.98 -9.31
N GLY A 178 -21.73 -6.26 -9.03
CA GLY A 178 -20.42 -6.77 -8.61
C GLY A 178 -19.88 -6.22 -7.29
N LYS A 179 -20.42 -6.68 -6.16
CA LYS A 179 -19.68 -6.66 -4.89
C LYS A 179 -18.39 -7.47 -5.08
N PHE A 180 -17.22 -6.88 -4.91
CA PHE A 180 -16.08 -7.61 -4.37
C PHE A 180 -16.48 -7.97 -2.94
N SER A 181 -17.04 -9.17 -2.81
CA SER A 181 -17.41 -9.78 -1.54
C SER A 181 -16.14 -10.08 -0.77
N ILE A 182 -15.92 -9.31 0.28
CA ILE A 182 -15.06 -9.70 1.39
C ILE A 182 -15.60 -11.03 1.90
N LEU A 183 -14.76 -12.06 1.85
CA LEU A 183 -15.03 -13.41 2.36
C LEU A 183 -15.42 -13.34 3.85
N GLU A 184 -16.71 -13.50 4.13
CA GLU A 184 -17.18 -14.07 5.39
C GLU A 184 -17.12 -15.60 5.29
N ASN A 185 -16.47 -16.22 6.29
CA ASN A 185 -16.30 -17.66 6.57
C ASN A 185 -14.97 -18.28 6.16
N ALA A 186 -14.07 -18.44 7.15
CA ALA A 186 -13.31 -19.68 7.33
C ALA A 186 -12.71 -19.75 8.73
N GLY A 187 -12.76 -20.93 9.35
CA GLY A 187 -12.17 -21.26 10.64
C GLY A 187 -10.63 -21.26 10.64
N PRO A 188 -9.97 -21.96 11.58
CA PRO A 188 -8.55 -21.77 11.86
C PRO A 188 -7.70 -22.36 10.72
N ILE A 189 -7.09 -21.51 9.89
CA ILE A 189 -6.22 -21.94 8.80
C ILE A 189 -4.81 -21.38 9.03
N GLN A 190 -3.85 -22.31 9.09
CA GLN A 190 -2.41 -22.05 9.14
C GLN A 190 -1.95 -21.38 7.83
N ASN A 191 -1.83 -20.05 7.80
CA ASN A 191 -1.31 -19.35 6.63
C ASN A 191 0.22 -19.22 6.72
N ARG A 192 0.93 -19.80 5.73
CA ARG A 192 2.35 -19.56 5.49
C ARG A 192 2.49 -18.32 4.60
N CYS A 193 2.75 -17.16 5.20
CA CYS A 193 3.23 -16.01 4.44
C CYS A 193 4.67 -16.28 3.99
N ILE A 194 4.92 -16.39 2.67
CA ILE A 194 6.29 -16.32 2.14
C ILE A 194 6.66 -14.85 2.02
N PHE A 195 7.09 -14.28 3.14
CA PHE A 195 7.79 -13.00 3.16
C PHE A 195 9.27 -13.32 2.96
N ILE A 196 9.90 -12.89 1.87
CA ILE A 196 11.34 -13.06 1.69
C ILE A 196 12.03 -11.87 2.37
N PRO A 197 12.69 -12.08 3.52
CA PRO A 197 13.27 -11.00 4.28
C PRO A 197 14.56 -10.55 3.60
N CYS A 198 14.61 -9.29 3.18
CA CYS A 198 15.90 -8.61 3.12
C CYS A 198 16.29 -8.26 4.58
N LYS A 199 16.93 -9.23 5.24
CA LYS A 199 17.59 -9.23 6.56
C LYS A 199 16.75 -8.86 7.81
N SER A 200 16.53 -9.91 8.62
CA SER A 200 16.22 -9.91 10.07
C SER A 200 14.76 -10.02 10.53
N ALA A 201 14.29 -11.28 10.55
CA ALA A 201 13.60 -12.02 11.64
C ALA A 201 12.20 -11.61 12.19
N TYR A 202 11.30 -12.61 12.19
CA TYR A 202 10.06 -12.83 12.97
C TYR A 202 8.73 -12.23 12.49
N SER A 203 7.68 -13.03 12.68
CA SER A 203 6.35 -13.03 12.06
C SER A 203 5.30 -12.41 12.97
N ILE A 204 4.28 -11.70 12.43
CA ILE A 204 2.91 -11.60 12.98
C ILE A 204 1.97 -11.07 11.87
N LEU A 205 0.83 -11.75 11.73
CA LEU A 205 -0.34 -11.44 10.90
C LEU A 205 -1.38 -10.76 11.80
N LEU A 206 -1.96 -9.62 11.40
CA LEU A 206 -3.13 -9.08 12.07
C LEU A 206 -4.14 -8.49 11.07
N PHE A 207 -5.30 -9.15 10.98
CA PHE A 207 -6.51 -8.60 10.38
C PHE A 207 -7.07 -7.50 11.29
N LEU A 208 -7.58 -6.42 10.70
CA LEU A 208 -8.53 -5.55 11.39
C LEU A 208 -9.83 -5.52 10.58
N LEU A 209 -10.90 -5.87 11.30
CA LEU A 209 -12.31 -5.85 10.94
C LEU A 209 -12.77 -4.50 10.36
#